data_AF-A0A554XFW6-F1
#
_entry.id   AF-A0A554XFW6-F1
#
_cell.length_a   1.000
_cell.length_b   1.000
_cell.length_c   1.000
_cell.angle_alpha   90.00
_cell.angle_beta   90.00
_cell.angle_gamma   90.00
#
_symmetry.space_group_name_H-M   'P 1'
#
loop_
_entity.id
_entity.type
_entity.pdbx_description
1 polymer ?
#
loop_
_entity_poly.entity_id
_entity_poly.type
_entity_poly.pdbx_seq_one_letter_code
_entity_poly.pdbx_strand_id
1 'polypeptide(L)'
;MSYTQFRNNYLTEAENRLAAVNISTATTNELLAAGALYKMAAAIAEADLIGPSALRLLELMSGGQLQTWLQDAANRETFERILSSPEAMRAVAASSTAMQAVAASSTAMQAVAASSTAMSALLANSAAWNTVVASSTAMTAVAASSTAMQAVAASSTAMSALLANSAAWNTVVASSTAMQAVAASSTAMQAVAASSTAMSALLANSAAWNTVVASSTAMQAVAASSTAMQAVAASSTAMTAVAASSTAMQAVVASSTAMQAVAASSTAMTAVAASSTAMQAVVASQTALAAIRQSSTAISAINANAQALDILYAAATKFTYSGGSWSTNPATLVTGNFLLVRIRQTANQAGWGDGTTNGQYIRIGGSSWTATNGQSTNNLINRTTLPHVYDNALRPVNNTTIQYYLHNSYEIAYLAA
;
A
#
# COMPACT_ATOMS: atom_id res chain seq x y z
N MET A 1 45.89 39.68 -15.36
CA MET A 1 44.78 39.61 -14.37
C MET A 1 44.22 38.20 -14.37
N SER A 2 44.09 37.56 -13.21
CA SER A 2 43.18 36.39 -13.08
C SER A 2 41.74 36.80 -13.37
N TYR A 3 40.82 35.85 -13.57
CA TYR A 3 39.41 36.16 -13.80
C TYR A 3 38.83 37.08 -12.70
N THR A 4 39.15 36.78 -11.43
CA THR A 4 38.83 37.61 -10.26
C THR A 4 39.38 39.03 -10.37
N GLN A 5 40.62 39.19 -10.84
CA GLN A 5 41.23 40.51 -11.02
C GLN A 5 40.57 41.29 -12.17
N PHE A 6 40.28 40.65 -13.31
CA PHE A 6 39.65 41.32 -14.46
C PHE A 6 38.31 41.92 -14.05
N ARG A 7 37.48 41.12 -13.37
CA ARG A 7 36.20 41.56 -12.79
C ARG A 7 36.35 42.76 -11.84
N ASN A 8 37.45 42.86 -11.10
CA ASN A 8 37.66 43.93 -10.12
C ASN A 8 38.11 45.26 -10.77
N ASN A 9 39.00 45.23 -11.79
CA ASN A 9 39.23 46.44 -12.60
C ASN A 9 37.94 46.85 -13.31
N TYR A 10 37.20 45.89 -13.87
CA TYR A 10 35.99 46.15 -14.63
C TYR A 10 34.87 46.80 -13.79
N LEU A 11 34.70 46.37 -12.54
CA LEU A 11 33.78 47.02 -11.58
C LEU A 11 34.26 48.41 -11.09
N THR A 12 35.42 48.87 -11.56
CA THR A 12 35.95 50.22 -11.34
C THR A 12 35.82 51.11 -12.62
N GLU A 13 35.31 50.59 -13.77
CA GLU A 13 35.28 51.27 -15.09
C GLU A 13 34.00 51.02 -15.97
N ALA A 14 34.13 50.64 -17.27
CA ALA A 14 33.06 50.34 -18.26
C ALA A 14 33.48 50.36 -19.78
N GLU A 15 33.11 49.37 -20.65
CA GLU A 15 32.98 49.53 -22.15
C GLU A 15 33.33 48.29 -23.02
N ASN A 16 33.76 48.46 -24.31
CA ASN A 16 33.77 47.40 -25.37
C ASN A 16 34.11 47.89 -26.84
N ARG A 17 33.84 47.08 -27.90
CA ARG A 17 34.71 47.04 -29.14
C ARG A 17 34.20 46.46 -30.50
N LEU A 18 34.10 47.32 -31.53
CA LEU A 18 34.59 47.28 -32.96
C LEU A 18 34.55 46.02 -33.89
N ALA A 19 33.88 46.13 -35.07
CA ALA A 19 34.25 45.66 -36.45
C ALA A 19 33.32 46.30 -37.53
N ALA A 20 33.79 46.77 -38.70
CA ALA A 20 32.94 47.61 -39.60
C ALA A 20 33.21 47.58 -41.14
N VAL A 21 32.51 46.70 -41.85
CA VAL A 21 32.08 46.82 -43.27
C VAL A 21 30.66 46.24 -43.29
N ASN A 22 29.60 46.91 -43.77
CA ASN A 22 29.39 48.33 -44.05
C ASN A 22 27.86 48.59 -43.95
N ILE A 23 27.42 49.80 -43.56
CA ILE A 23 26.03 50.15 -43.15
C ILE A 23 25.59 49.53 -41.79
N SER A 24 24.93 50.33 -40.92
CA SER A 24 23.63 50.01 -40.24
C SER A 24 23.43 50.63 -38.83
N THR A 25 22.15 50.84 -38.46
CA THR A 25 21.57 51.47 -37.24
C THR A 25 20.03 51.54 -37.32
N ALA A 26 19.32 52.25 -36.44
CA ALA A 26 17.85 52.14 -36.25
C ALA A 26 17.15 53.44 -35.73
N THR A 27 15.81 53.41 -35.54
CA THR A 27 14.90 54.57 -35.32
C THR A 27 13.99 54.40 -34.09
N THR A 28 13.24 55.45 -33.68
CA THR A 28 12.78 55.64 -32.28
C THR A 28 11.27 55.94 -32.06
N ASN A 29 10.35 55.19 -32.67
CA ASN A 29 9.13 54.73 -31.96
C ASN A 29 9.07 53.18 -31.97
N GLU A 30 10.25 52.57 -32.09
CA GLU A 30 10.45 51.19 -32.56
C GLU A 30 11.43 50.43 -31.65
N LEU A 31 11.18 50.48 -30.33
CA LEU A 31 11.98 49.78 -29.32
C LEU A 31 11.07 49.05 -28.32
N LEU A 32 10.97 47.73 -28.45
CA LEU A 32 10.06 46.90 -27.63
C LEU A 32 10.74 45.60 -27.15
N ALA A 33 11.49 45.69 -26.05
CA ALA A 33 12.00 44.62 -25.16
C ALA A 33 12.71 43.37 -25.75
N ALA A 34 13.02 43.32 -27.06
CA ALA A 34 13.47 42.12 -27.76
C ALA A 34 14.81 41.50 -27.28
N GLY A 35 14.75 40.62 -26.27
CA GLY A 35 15.69 39.52 -25.98
C GLY A 35 17.06 39.85 -25.37
N ALA A 36 17.58 41.07 -25.49
CA ALA A 36 19.02 41.33 -25.34
C ALA A 36 19.62 41.11 -23.93
N LEU A 37 18.97 41.58 -22.85
CA LEU A 37 19.54 41.59 -21.48
C LEU A 37 19.91 40.19 -20.96
N TYR A 38 19.09 39.17 -21.27
CA TYR A 38 19.39 37.78 -20.88
C TYR A 38 20.59 37.20 -21.65
N LYS A 39 20.80 37.60 -22.92
CA LYS A 39 21.98 37.19 -23.68
C LYS A 39 23.25 37.89 -23.22
N MET A 40 23.17 39.15 -22.80
CA MET A 40 24.28 39.82 -22.09
C MET A 40 24.63 39.10 -20.79
N ALA A 41 23.63 38.75 -19.95
CA ALA A 41 23.89 38.00 -18.74
C ALA A 41 24.48 36.61 -19.00
N ALA A 42 24.08 35.93 -20.08
CA ALA A 42 24.67 34.65 -20.51
C ALA A 42 26.11 34.79 -21.03
N ALA A 43 26.44 35.85 -21.77
CA ALA A 43 27.83 36.18 -22.14
C ALA A 43 28.69 36.51 -20.91
N ILE A 44 28.08 37.02 -19.84
CA ILE A 44 28.69 37.24 -18.52
C ILE A 44 28.58 35.96 -17.63
N ALA A 45 28.08 34.84 -18.16
CA ALA A 45 27.98 33.52 -17.51
C ALA A 45 28.78 32.39 -18.20
N GLU A 46 29.28 32.61 -19.42
CA GLU A 46 30.63 32.14 -19.77
C GLU A 46 31.72 32.83 -18.92
N ALA A 47 31.31 33.87 -18.16
CA ALA A 47 32.05 34.54 -17.10
C ALA A 47 32.34 33.68 -15.83
N ASP A 48 31.30 33.36 -15.05
CA ASP A 48 31.38 32.81 -13.67
C ASP A 48 30.29 31.73 -13.40
N LEU A 49 30.52 30.81 -12.45
CA LEU A 49 29.59 29.73 -12.08
C LEU A 49 28.84 29.97 -10.74
N ILE A 50 29.55 30.04 -9.62
CA ILE A 50 28.96 30.39 -8.31
C ILE A 50 29.77 31.49 -7.59
N GLY A 51 30.35 32.41 -8.36
CA GLY A 51 30.22 33.83 -8.08
C GLY A 51 28.79 34.31 -8.40
N PRO A 52 27.77 34.05 -7.55
CA PRO A 52 26.32 34.37 -7.62
C PRO A 52 25.49 34.76 -8.86
N SER A 53 26.00 34.85 -10.09
CA SER A 53 25.25 35.36 -11.26
C SER A 53 23.97 34.56 -11.56
N ALA A 54 24.05 33.23 -11.53
CA ALA A 54 22.92 32.35 -11.84
C ALA A 54 21.75 32.46 -10.85
N LEU A 55 22.04 32.67 -9.56
CA LEU A 55 21.00 32.79 -8.53
C LEU A 55 20.15 34.04 -8.76
N ARG A 56 20.81 35.20 -9.00
CA ARG A 56 20.12 36.46 -9.30
C ARG A 56 19.24 36.38 -10.55
N LEU A 57 19.63 35.60 -11.56
CA LEU A 57 18.81 35.40 -12.75
C LEU A 57 17.51 34.65 -12.42
N LEU A 58 17.57 33.62 -11.59
CA LEU A 58 16.38 32.89 -11.13
C LEU A 58 15.48 33.74 -10.22
N GLU A 59 16.07 34.60 -9.37
CA GLU A 59 15.33 35.52 -8.50
C GLU A 59 14.61 36.65 -9.26
N LEU A 60 15.00 36.94 -10.50
CA LEU A 60 14.38 37.95 -11.37
C LEU A 60 13.35 37.38 -12.35
N MET A 61 13.14 36.06 -12.39
CA MET A 61 12.19 35.40 -13.27
C MET A 61 10.94 34.93 -12.51
N SER A 62 9.76 35.14 -13.08
CA SER A 62 8.59 34.29 -12.80
C SER A 62 8.74 32.92 -13.47
N GLY A 63 7.98 31.92 -13.02
CA GLY A 63 7.99 30.58 -13.63
C GLY A 63 7.68 30.57 -15.13
N GLY A 64 6.83 31.49 -15.62
CA GLY A 64 6.58 31.65 -17.06
C GLY A 64 7.77 32.22 -17.84
N GLN A 65 8.53 33.13 -17.23
CA GLN A 65 9.78 33.64 -17.82
C GLN A 65 10.87 32.57 -17.82
N LEU A 66 11.04 31.82 -16.72
CA LEU A 66 11.96 30.68 -16.64
C LEU A 66 11.61 29.58 -17.66
N GLN A 67 10.32 29.25 -17.78
CA GLN A 67 9.79 28.30 -18.77
C GLN A 67 10.07 28.74 -20.22
N THR A 68 10.15 30.06 -20.48
CA THR A 68 10.48 30.62 -21.79
C THR A 68 12.00 30.66 -22.01
N TRP A 69 12.76 31.02 -20.98
CA TRP A 69 14.23 31.05 -21.00
C TRP A 69 14.81 29.66 -21.29
N LEU A 70 14.24 28.59 -20.70
CA LEU A 70 14.60 27.19 -20.93
C LEU A 70 14.20 26.62 -22.32
N GLN A 71 13.61 27.42 -23.22
CA GLN A 71 13.39 26.99 -24.61
C GLN A 71 14.67 27.05 -25.45
N ASP A 72 15.58 27.97 -25.13
CA ASP A 72 16.92 28.06 -25.73
C ASP A 72 17.83 26.94 -25.18
N ALA A 73 18.65 26.33 -26.05
CA ALA A 73 19.52 25.22 -25.69
C ALA A 73 20.67 25.64 -24.75
N ALA A 74 21.29 26.80 -24.97
CA ALA A 74 22.40 27.27 -24.14
C ALA A 74 21.94 27.63 -22.71
N ASN A 75 20.71 28.14 -22.60
CA ASN A 75 20.07 28.39 -21.31
C ASN A 75 19.77 27.07 -20.57
N ARG A 76 19.32 26.01 -21.26
CA ARG A 76 19.18 24.68 -20.66
C ARG A 76 20.52 24.11 -20.19
N GLU A 77 21.57 24.16 -21.00
CA GLU A 77 22.91 23.70 -20.59
C GLU A 77 23.45 24.48 -19.38
N THR A 78 23.17 25.79 -19.32
CA THR A 78 23.47 26.61 -18.14
C THR A 78 22.67 26.16 -16.91
N PHE A 79 21.39 25.79 -17.07
CA PHE A 79 20.57 25.26 -15.98
C PHE A 79 21.06 23.87 -15.53
N GLU A 80 21.36 22.95 -16.45
CA GLU A 80 21.91 21.63 -16.11
C GLU A 80 23.25 21.74 -15.36
N ARG A 81 24.08 22.73 -15.68
CA ARG A 81 25.30 23.04 -14.90
C ARG A 81 24.96 23.42 -13.45
N ILE A 82 23.90 24.19 -13.21
CA ILE A 82 23.37 24.45 -11.85
C ILE A 82 22.91 23.13 -11.21
N LEU A 83 22.10 22.33 -11.90
CA LEU A 83 21.55 21.07 -11.39
C LEU A 83 22.60 20.01 -11.08
N SER A 84 23.76 20.08 -11.73
CA SER A 84 24.92 19.21 -11.51
C SER A 84 25.74 19.58 -10.26
N SER A 85 25.61 20.82 -9.76
CA SER A 85 26.35 21.32 -8.59
C SER A 85 25.48 21.25 -7.31
N PRO A 86 25.91 20.49 -6.28
CA PRO A 86 25.24 20.49 -4.98
C PRO A 86 25.21 21.89 -4.34
N GLU A 87 26.27 22.69 -4.52
CA GLU A 87 26.41 24.03 -3.95
C GLU A 87 25.47 25.02 -4.64
N ALA A 88 25.36 24.98 -5.97
CA ALA A 88 24.45 25.84 -6.71
C ALA A 88 23.00 25.52 -6.37
N MET A 89 22.63 24.23 -6.33
CA MET A 89 21.28 23.82 -5.96
C MET A 89 20.93 24.07 -4.49
N ARG A 90 21.89 24.02 -3.56
CA ARG A 90 21.67 24.50 -2.17
C ARG A 90 21.42 26.00 -2.12
N ALA A 91 22.12 26.80 -2.91
CA ALA A 91 21.90 28.25 -2.99
C ALA A 91 20.54 28.60 -3.60
N VAL A 92 20.12 27.90 -4.66
CA VAL A 92 18.77 27.99 -5.24
C VAL A 92 17.72 27.58 -4.20
N ALA A 93 17.88 26.43 -3.54
CA ALA A 93 16.96 25.95 -2.51
C ALA A 93 16.84 26.90 -1.29
N ALA A 94 17.91 27.64 -0.96
CA ALA A 94 17.89 28.63 0.11
C ALA A 94 17.14 29.93 -0.26
N SER A 95 17.00 30.26 -1.55
CA SER A 95 16.24 31.43 -2.01
C SER A 95 14.78 31.06 -2.28
N SER A 96 13.86 31.60 -1.48
CA SER A 96 12.42 31.39 -1.67
C SER A 96 11.92 31.88 -3.03
N THR A 97 12.43 33.02 -3.51
CA THR A 97 12.08 33.56 -4.83
C THR A 97 12.56 32.65 -5.96
N ALA A 98 13.82 32.20 -5.91
CA ALA A 98 14.34 31.28 -6.93
C ALA A 98 13.59 29.93 -6.92
N MET A 99 13.26 29.39 -5.74
CA MET A 99 12.45 28.17 -5.64
C MET A 99 11.01 28.36 -6.12
N GLN A 100 10.39 29.53 -5.91
CA GLN A 100 9.07 29.82 -6.48
C GLN A 100 9.12 29.90 -8.00
N ALA A 101 10.14 30.53 -8.58
CA ALA A 101 10.36 30.57 -10.02
C ALA A 101 10.52 29.15 -10.61
N VAL A 102 11.41 28.35 -10.01
CA VAL A 102 11.65 26.95 -10.40
C VAL A 102 10.38 26.11 -10.26
N ALA A 103 9.72 26.11 -9.10
CA ALA A 103 8.52 25.33 -8.84
C ALA A 103 7.29 25.73 -9.69
N ALA A 104 7.31 26.91 -10.31
CA ALA A 104 6.28 27.37 -11.25
C ALA A 104 6.61 27.06 -12.73
N SER A 105 7.82 26.60 -13.06
CA SER A 105 8.19 26.11 -14.40
C SER A 105 8.16 24.59 -14.45
N SER A 106 7.36 24.03 -15.36
CA SER A 106 7.29 22.57 -15.57
C SER A 106 8.61 22.01 -16.09
N THR A 107 9.29 22.69 -17.02
CA THR A 107 10.58 22.24 -17.55
C THR A 107 11.70 22.37 -16.52
N ALA A 108 11.73 23.43 -15.70
CA ALA A 108 12.70 23.54 -14.62
C ALA A 108 12.53 22.40 -13.59
N MET A 109 11.30 22.12 -13.17
CA MET A 109 11.02 21.03 -12.24
C MET A 109 11.22 19.63 -12.84
N GLN A 110 11.00 19.44 -14.14
CA GLN A 110 11.33 18.18 -14.82
C GLN A 110 12.84 17.90 -14.78
N ALA A 111 13.66 18.92 -15.06
CA ALA A 111 15.11 18.81 -14.99
C ALA A 111 15.60 18.59 -13.54
N VAL A 112 15.09 19.36 -12.57
CA VAL A 112 15.37 19.17 -11.13
C VAL A 112 14.98 17.76 -10.67
N ALA A 113 13.85 17.24 -11.13
CA ALA A 113 13.38 15.89 -10.81
C ALA A 113 14.19 14.78 -11.51
N ALA A 114 14.89 15.08 -12.61
CA ALA A 114 15.80 14.14 -13.26
C ALA A 114 17.18 14.08 -12.57
N SER A 115 17.69 15.21 -12.06
CA SER A 115 18.96 15.27 -11.34
C SER A 115 18.85 14.80 -9.88
N SER A 116 19.51 13.68 -9.56
CA SER A 116 19.64 13.19 -8.18
C SER A 116 20.39 14.17 -7.27
N THR A 117 21.35 14.94 -7.80
CA THR A 117 22.05 16.02 -7.09
C THR A 117 21.10 17.15 -6.73
N ALA A 118 20.31 17.63 -7.70
CA ALA A 118 19.35 18.71 -7.49
C ALA A 118 18.26 18.31 -6.50
N MET A 119 17.69 17.11 -6.67
CA MET A 119 16.68 16.58 -5.75
C MET A 119 17.24 16.42 -4.33
N SER A 120 18.48 15.94 -4.18
CA SER A 120 19.13 15.77 -2.87
C SER A 120 19.37 17.11 -2.16
N ALA A 121 19.82 18.13 -2.90
CA ALA A 121 20.00 19.49 -2.37
C ALA A 121 18.66 20.16 -1.99
N LEU A 122 17.59 19.90 -2.77
CA LEU A 122 16.24 20.40 -2.51
C LEU A 122 15.61 19.73 -1.28
N LEU A 123 15.70 18.40 -1.17
CA LEU A 123 15.16 17.64 -0.03
C LEU A 123 15.90 17.89 1.29
N ALA A 124 17.14 18.39 1.23
CA ALA A 124 17.87 18.89 2.40
C ALA A 124 17.34 20.23 2.93
N ASN A 125 16.44 20.91 2.21
CA ASN A 125 15.81 22.16 2.62
C ASN A 125 14.27 22.01 2.68
N SER A 126 13.72 21.97 3.88
CA SER A 126 12.29 21.79 4.11
C SER A 126 11.43 22.93 3.56
N ALA A 127 11.93 24.17 3.49
CA ALA A 127 11.19 25.29 2.89
C ALA A 127 11.14 25.19 1.36
N ALA A 128 12.23 24.74 0.72
CA ALA A 128 12.27 24.45 -0.72
C ALA A 128 11.32 23.30 -1.08
N TRP A 129 11.34 22.21 -0.29
CA TRP A 129 10.43 21.09 -0.50
C TRP A 129 8.97 21.46 -0.25
N ASN A 130 8.66 22.23 0.80
CA ASN A 130 7.30 22.73 1.01
C ASN A 130 6.81 23.63 -0.15
N THR A 131 7.70 24.39 -0.77
CA THR A 131 7.38 25.20 -1.97
C THR A 131 7.07 24.30 -3.18
N VAL A 132 7.79 23.19 -3.36
CA VAL A 132 7.47 22.16 -4.37
C VAL A 132 6.14 21.47 -4.08
N VAL A 133 5.91 21.02 -2.84
CA VAL A 133 4.67 20.35 -2.40
C VAL A 133 3.44 21.26 -2.56
N ALA A 134 3.58 22.57 -2.40
CA ALA A 134 2.51 23.54 -2.64
C ALA A 134 2.20 23.77 -4.15
N SER A 135 3.10 23.41 -5.07
CA SER A 135 2.93 23.59 -6.51
C SER A 135 2.46 22.30 -7.19
N SER A 136 1.25 22.31 -7.75
CA SER A 136 0.73 21.21 -8.57
C SER A 136 1.60 20.95 -9.81
N THR A 137 2.16 21.99 -10.42
CA THR A 137 3.12 21.89 -11.53
C THR A 137 4.38 21.14 -11.11
N ALA A 138 4.96 21.51 -9.96
CA ALA A 138 6.18 20.88 -9.44
C ALA A 138 5.93 19.44 -9.00
N MET A 139 4.83 19.18 -8.29
CA MET A 139 4.46 17.83 -7.87
C MET A 139 4.13 16.91 -9.05
N THR A 140 3.58 17.43 -10.15
CA THR A 140 3.37 16.64 -11.38
C THR A 140 4.70 16.22 -12.00
N ALA A 141 5.68 17.12 -12.08
CA ALA A 141 7.02 16.81 -12.59
C ALA A 141 7.79 15.83 -11.67
N VAL A 142 7.70 16.02 -10.35
CA VAL A 142 8.29 15.11 -9.35
C VAL A 142 7.65 13.72 -9.42
N ALA A 143 6.32 13.62 -9.42
CA ALA A 143 5.60 12.35 -9.49
C ALA A 143 5.79 11.60 -10.82
N ALA A 144 6.19 12.29 -11.89
CA ALA A 144 6.57 11.66 -13.17
C ALA A 144 7.98 11.04 -13.14
N SER A 145 8.87 11.48 -12.25
CA SER A 145 10.25 11.01 -12.17
C SER A 145 10.44 9.91 -11.12
N SER A 146 10.98 8.77 -11.56
CA SER A 146 11.43 7.69 -10.68
C SER A 146 12.58 8.15 -9.76
N THR A 147 13.56 8.88 -10.30
CA THR A 147 14.69 9.43 -9.53
C THR A 147 14.21 10.34 -8.39
N ALA A 148 13.28 11.24 -8.68
CA ALA A 148 12.75 12.16 -7.68
C ALA A 148 11.94 11.42 -6.62
N MET A 149 11.01 10.55 -7.04
CA MET A 149 10.15 9.84 -6.10
C MET A 149 10.90 8.80 -5.25
N GLN A 150 12.00 8.22 -5.74
CA GLN A 150 12.89 7.40 -4.91
C GLN A 150 13.56 8.24 -3.81
N ALA A 151 14.08 9.43 -4.14
CA ALA A 151 14.69 10.32 -3.15
C ALA A 151 13.66 10.86 -2.13
N VAL A 152 12.45 11.21 -2.58
CA VAL A 152 11.32 11.61 -1.70
C VAL A 152 10.92 10.45 -0.78
N ALA A 153 10.77 9.23 -1.32
CA ALA A 153 10.37 8.05 -0.55
C ALA A 153 11.46 7.58 0.44
N ALA A 154 12.73 7.95 0.24
CA ALA A 154 13.80 7.71 1.20
C ALA A 154 13.83 8.76 2.34
N SER A 155 13.32 9.97 2.11
CA SER A 155 13.33 11.08 3.08
C SER A 155 12.05 11.13 3.90
N SER A 156 12.15 10.79 5.20
CA SER A 156 11.02 10.83 6.14
C SER A 156 10.42 12.24 6.24
N THR A 157 11.24 13.29 6.35
CA THR A 157 10.80 14.69 6.36
C THR A 157 10.04 15.07 5.09
N ALA A 158 10.51 14.61 3.93
CA ALA A 158 9.86 14.92 2.65
C ALA A 158 8.52 14.20 2.52
N MET A 159 8.48 12.91 2.88
CA MET A 159 7.26 12.12 2.92
C MET A 159 6.23 12.71 3.90
N SER A 160 6.65 13.16 5.09
CA SER A 160 5.75 13.83 6.05
C SER A 160 5.11 15.10 5.49
N ALA A 161 5.89 15.96 4.83
CA ALA A 161 5.37 17.17 4.18
C ALA A 161 4.44 16.85 3.00
N LEU A 162 4.77 15.83 2.21
CA LEU A 162 3.94 15.33 1.11
C LEU A 162 2.58 14.81 1.62
N LEU A 163 2.57 14.01 2.69
CA LEU A 163 1.34 13.46 3.27
C LEU A 163 0.50 14.50 4.03
N ALA A 164 1.08 15.62 4.44
CA ALA A 164 0.35 16.76 4.99
C ALA A 164 -0.43 17.55 3.92
N ASN A 165 -0.09 17.41 2.64
CA ASN A 165 -0.77 18.06 1.52
C ASN A 165 -1.55 17.02 0.69
N SER A 166 -2.88 16.99 0.87
CA SER A 166 -3.76 16.03 0.19
C SER A 166 -3.76 16.17 -1.34
N ALA A 167 -3.56 17.37 -1.89
CA ALA A 167 -3.46 17.55 -3.35
C ALA A 167 -2.17 16.94 -3.90
N ALA A 168 -1.03 17.21 -3.25
CA ALA A 168 0.27 16.65 -3.62
C ALA A 168 0.30 15.12 -3.48
N TRP A 169 -0.27 14.58 -2.40
CA TRP A 169 -0.41 13.13 -2.23
C TRP A 169 -1.34 12.52 -3.30
N ASN A 170 -2.45 13.17 -3.65
CA ASN A 170 -3.31 12.69 -4.75
C ASN A 170 -2.59 12.68 -6.11
N THR A 171 -1.71 13.66 -6.40
CA THR A 171 -0.85 13.64 -7.59
C THR A 171 0.11 12.44 -7.59
N VAL A 172 0.67 12.07 -6.42
CA VAL A 172 1.51 10.88 -6.26
C VAL A 172 0.71 9.59 -6.42
N VAL A 173 -0.46 9.48 -5.78
CA VAL A 173 -1.37 8.32 -5.91
C VAL A 173 -1.86 8.12 -7.35
N ALA A 174 -2.01 9.20 -8.12
CA ALA A 174 -2.37 9.11 -9.55
C ALA A 174 -1.21 8.64 -10.46
N SER A 175 0.05 8.69 -10.01
CA SER A 175 1.22 8.28 -10.79
C SER A 175 1.67 6.86 -10.44
N SER A 176 1.68 5.97 -11.43
CA SER A 176 2.25 4.62 -11.29
C SER A 176 3.74 4.64 -10.96
N THR A 177 4.53 5.53 -11.59
CA THR A 177 5.95 5.72 -11.31
C THR A 177 6.18 6.14 -9.85
N ALA A 178 5.37 7.06 -9.33
CA ALA A 178 5.49 7.54 -7.96
C ALA A 178 5.07 6.46 -6.96
N MET A 179 3.95 5.78 -7.21
CA MET A 179 3.48 4.69 -6.35
C MET A 179 4.40 3.47 -6.33
N GLN A 180 5.11 3.18 -7.42
CA GLN A 180 6.15 2.13 -7.43
C GLN A 180 7.32 2.52 -6.50
N ALA A 181 7.81 3.76 -6.58
CA ALA A 181 8.91 4.23 -5.72
C ALA A 181 8.49 4.30 -4.23
N VAL A 182 7.25 4.74 -3.94
CA VAL A 182 6.68 4.72 -2.59
C VAL A 182 6.54 3.29 -2.07
N ALA A 183 5.93 2.38 -2.83
CA ALA A 183 5.71 0.99 -2.44
C ALA A 183 7.01 0.16 -2.30
N ALA A 184 8.12 0.61 -2.91
CA ALA A 184 9.44 0.02 -2.71
C ALA A 184 10.11 0.46 -1.39
N SER A 185 9.73 1.62 -0.82
CA SER A 185 10.33 2.17 0.40
C SER A 185 9.54 1.78 1.65
N SER A 186 10.22 1.11 2.59
CA SER A 186 9.68 0.84 3.92
C SER A 186 9.39 2.13 4.69
N THR A 187 10.28 3.12 4.64
CA THR A 187 10.12 4.44 5.27
C THR A 187 8.87 5.16 4.76
N ALA A 188 8.66 5.18 3.44
CA ALA A 188 7.50 5.83 2.84
C ALA A 188 6.21 5.10 3.20
N MET A 189 6.18 3.77 3.06
CA MET A 189 4.97 2.99 3.37
C MET A 189 4.61 2.97 4.85
N GLN A 190 5.59 3.09 5.77
CA GLN A 190 5.31 3.30 7.19
C GLN A 190 4.63 4.66 7.43
N ALA A 191 5.11 5.74 6.80
CA ALA A 191 4.49 7.05 6.91
C ALA A 191 3.07 7.09 6.28
N VAL A 192 2.88 6.44 5.13
CA VAL A 192 1.57 6.27 4.48
C VAL A 192 0.62 5.48 5.39
N ALA A 193 1.06 4.34 5.91
CA ALA A 193 0.25 3.47 6.78
C ALA A 193 -0.08 4.10 8.14
N ALA A 194 0.68 5.09 8.61
CA ALA A 194 0.35 5.88 9.79
C ALA A 194 -0.70 6.97 9.53
N SER A 195 -0.86 7.43 8.28
CA SER A 195 -1.76 8.52 7.91
C SER A 195 -3.10 8.00 7.38
N SER A 196 -4.17 8.25 8.13
CA SER A 196 -5.55 7.88 7.73
C SER A 196 -5.98 8.56 6.43
N THR A 197 -5.62 9.82 6.23
CA THR A 197 -5.85 10.56 4.97
C THR A 197 -5.08 9.94 3.80
N ALA A 198 -3.82 9.55 4.03
CA ALA A 198 -2.99 8.95 2.99
C ALA A 198 -3.54 7.59 2.55
N MET A 199 -3.87 6.72 3.51
CA MET A 199 -4.53 5.44 3.27
C MET A 199 -5.88 5.62 2.59
N SER A 200 -6.71 6.60 2.99
CA SER A 200 -8.02 6.84 2.36
C SER A 200 -7.90 7.16 0.87
N ALA A 201 -6.95 8.03 0.49
CA ALA A 201 -6.69 8.35 -0.91
C ALA A 201 -6.08 7.16 -1.68
N LEU A 202 -5.17 6.40 -1.06
CA LEU A 202 -4.59 5.18 -1.63
C LEU A 202 -5.64 4.11 -1.93
N LEU A 203 -6.55 3.85 -0.98
CA LEU A 203 -7.61 2.84 -1.13
C LEU A 203 -8.73 3.27 -2.09
N ALA A 204 -8.86 4.57 -2.38
CA ALA A 204 -9.75 5.08 -3.42
C ALA A 204 -9.20 4.87 -4.85
N ASN A 205 -7.90 4.60 -5.01
CA ASN A 205 -7.26 4.35 -6.31
C ASN A 205 -6.82 2.88 -6.42
N SER A 206 -7.54 2.09 -7.22
CA SER A 206 -7.28 0.65 -7.38
C SER A 206 -5.93 0.33 -8.02
N ALA A 207 -5.38 1.19 -8.89
CA ALA A 207 -4.06 0.97 -9.50
C ALA A 207 -2.93 1.22 -8.49
N ALA A 208 -3.05 2.28 -7.69
CA ALA A 208 -2.13 2.56 -6.58
C ALA A 208 -2.19 1.48 -5.50
N TRP A 209 -3.39 1.04 -5.12
CA TRP A 209 -3.57 -0.04 -4.16
C TRP A 209 -3.02 -1.38 -4.67
N ASN A 210 -3.27 -1.75 -5.92
CA ASN A 210 -2.70 -2.97 -6.51
C ASN A 210 -1.16 -2.94 -6.56
N THR A 211 -0.56 -1.75 -6.75
CA THR A 211 0.90 -1.55 -6.67
C THR A 211 1.43 -1.83 -5.25
N VAL A 212 0.69 -1.42 -4.21
CA VAL A 212 1.00 -1.73 -2.81
C VAL A 212 0.79 -3.22 -2.49
N VAL A 213 -0.31 -3.82 -2.93
CA VAL A 213 -0.65 -5.26 -2.74
C VAL A 213 0.35 -6.21 -3.42
N ALA A 214 1.05 -5.75 -4.47
CA ALA A 214 2.13 -6.50 -5.12
C ALA A 214 3.48 -6.40 -4.38
N SER A 215 3.69 -5.37 -3.54
CA SER A 215 4.94 -5.16 -2.81
C SER A 215 4.89 -5.81 -1.41
N SER A 216 5.82 -6.73 -1.15
CA SER A 216 6.02 -7.32 0.18
C SER A 216 6.38 -6.26 1.22
N THR A 217 7.30 -5.34 0.89
CA THR A 217 7.72 -4.22 1.74
C THR A 217 6.53 -3.33 2.12
N ALA A 218 5.66 -3.01 1.14
CA ALA A 218 4.51 -2.15 1.37
C ALA A 218 3.44 -2.86 2.21
N MET A 219 3.13 -4.11 1.91
CA MET A 219 2.16 -4.90 2.68
C MET A 219 2.62 -5.22 4.09
N GLN A 220 3.93 -5.37 4.34
CA GLN A 220 4.48 -5.47 5.70
C GLN A 220 4.26 -4.19 6.51
N ALA A 221 4.53 -3.02 5.93
CA ALA A 221 4.31 -1.73 6.60
C ALA A 221 2.81 -1.45 6.85
N VAL A 222 1.94 -1.82 5.90
CA VAL A 222 0.48 -1.76 6.08
C VAL A 222 0.04 -2.72 7.18
N ALA A 223 0.45 -3.99 7.16
CA ALA A 223 0.08 -5.00 8.15
C ALA A 223 0.59 -4.70 9.57
N ALA A 224 1.66 -3.91 9.72
CA ALA A 224 2.14 -3.44 11.01
C ALA A 224 1.28 -2.29 11.60
N SER A 225 0.53 -1.55 10.78
CA SER A 225 -0.30 -0.43 11.22
C SER A 225 -1.74 -0.86 11.48
N SER A 226 -2.21 -0.65 12.73
CA SER A 226 -3.63 -0.80 13.09
C SER A 226 -4.53 0.14 12.30
N THR A 227 -4.14 1.41 12.13
CA THR A 227 -4.88 2.42 11.35
C THR A 227 -5.04 1.99 9.89
N ALA A 228 -3.96 1.51 9.25
CA ALA A 228 -4.03 1.07 7.87
C ALA A 228 -4.86 -0.21 7.73
N MET A 229 -4.66 -1.20 8.60
CA MET A 229 -5.41 -2.46 8.53
C MET A 229 -6.89 -2.30 8.86
N GLN A 230 -7.29 -1.35 9.70
CA GLN A 230 -8.70 -1.00 9.90
C GLN A 230 -9.32 -0.39 8.63
N ALA A 231 -8.63 0.55 7.98
CA ALA A 231 -9.10 1.16 6.73
C ALA A 231 -9.18 0.14 5.57
N VAL A 232 -8.17 -0.74 5.46
CA VAL A 232 -8.15 -1.85 4.51
C VAL A 232 -9.29 -2.82 4.80
N ALA A 233 -9.44 -3.29 6.05
CA ALA A 233 -10.48 -4.25 6.45
C ALA A 233 -11.91 -3.72 6.29
N ALA A 234 -12.12 -2.41 6.30
CA ALA A 234 -13.41 -1.79 5.99
C ALA A 234 -13.73 -1.77 4.48
N SER A 235 -12.72 -1.78 3.61
CA SER A 235 -12.88 -1.70 2.15
C SER A 235 -12.95 -3.08 1.49
N SER A 236 -14.10 -3.40 0.91
CA SER A 236 -14.34 -4.65 0.17
C SER A 236 -13.39 -4.82 -1.01
N THR A 237 -13.21 -3.77 -1.82
CA THR A 237 -12.25 -3.75 -2.94
C THR A 237 -10.82 -4.00 -2.44
N ALA A 238 -10.43 -3.35 -1.34
CA ALA A 238 -9.07 -3.47 -0.82
C ALA A 238 -8.76 -4.88 -0.30
N MET A 239 -9.66 -5.43 0.52
CA MET A 239 -9.54 -6.79 1.04
C MET A 239 -9.68 -7.86 -0.05
N THR A 240 -10.42 -7.62 -1.13
CA THR A 240 -10.47 -8.54 -2.27
C THR A 240 -9.12 -8.62 -2.98
N ALA A 241 -8.46 -7.48 -3.22
CA ALA A 241 -7.12 -7.45 -3.80
C ALA A 241 -6.08 -8.10 -2.88
N VAL A 242 -6.13 -7.82 -1.57
CA VAL A 242 -5.27 -8.47 -0.57
C VAL A 242 -5.51 -9.99 -0.56
N ALA A 243 -6.76 -10.44 -0.46
CA ALA A 243 -7.11 -11.85 -0.39
C ALA A 243 -6.72 -12.64 -1.66
N ALA A 244 -6.65 -11.99 -2.82
CA ALA A 244 -6.15 -12.59 -4.06
C ALA A 244 -4.60 -12.73 -4.10
N SER A 245 -3.88 -11.85 -3.41
CA SER A 245 -2.40 -11.80 -3.40
C SER A 245 -1.83 -12.66 -2.27
N SER A 246 -1.08 -13.71 -2.65
CA SER A 246 -0.34 -14.54 -1.68
C SER A 246 0.68 -13.73 -0.88
N THR A 247 1.40 -12.81 -1.52
CA THR A 247 2.35 -11.88 -0.87
C THR A 247 1.67 -10.99 0.17
N ALA A 248 0.50 -10.42 -0.17
CA ALA A 248 -0.24 -9.56 0.74
C ALA A 248 -0.83 -10.35 1.92
N MET A 249 -1.41 -11.52 1.65
CA MET A 249 -1.93 -12.40 2.70
C MET A 249 -0.83 -12.90 3.63
N GLN A 250 0.37 -13.23 3.13
CA GLN A 250 1.51 -13.61 3.99
C GLN A 250 1.88 -12.50 4.99
N ALA A 251 1.94 -11.24 4.57
CA ALA A 251 2.19 -10.12 5.46
C ALA A 251 1.05 -9.93 6.49
N VAL A 252 -0.20 -10.08 6.06
CA VAL A 252 -1.38 -9.99 6.94
C VAL A 252 -1.41 -11.11 7.98
N VAL A 253 -1.27 -12.38 7.58
CA VAL A 253 -1.35 -13.52 8.52
C VAL A 253 -0.16 -13.63 9.47
N ALA A 254 0.95 -12.97 9.17
CA ALA A 254 2.09 -12.85 10.08
C ALA A 254 1.87 -11.81 11.20
N SER A 255 1.03 -10.79 10.95
CA SER A 255 0.75 -9.71 11.91
C SER A 255 -0.50 -10.01 12.74
N SER A 256 -0.33 -10.07 14.07
CA SER A 256 -1.44 -10.19 15.01
C SER A 256 -2.38 -8.98 14.94
N THR A 257 -1.83 -7.76 14.80
CA THR A 257 -2.58 -6.51 14.62
C THR A 257 -3.42 -6.54 13.34
N ALA A 258 -2.85 -7.00 12.22
CA ALA A 258 -3.57 -7.13 10.95
C ALA A 258 -4.69 -8.17 11.06
N MET A 259 -4.39 -9.34 11.60
CA MET A 259 -5.38 -10.41 11.77
C MET A 259 -6.49 -10.06 12.76
N GLN A 260 -6.24 -9.24 13.78
CA GLN A 260 -7.29 -8.69 14.66
C GLN A 260 -8.23 -7.76 13.89
N ALA A 261 -7.70 -6.81 13.11
CA ALA A 261 -8.51 -5.90 12.30
C ALA A 261 -9.32 -6.63 11.21
N VAL A 262 -8.70 -7.60 10.53
CA VAL A 262 -9.36 -8.46 9.55
C VAL A 262 -10.45 -9.30 10.22
N ALA A 263 -10.13 -10.04 11.30
CA ALA A 263 -11.09 -10.91 11.97
C ALA A 263 -12.28 -10.16 12.57
N ALA A 264 -12.11 -8.90 12.99
CA ALA A 264 -13.21 -8.07 13.47
C ALA A 264 -14.17 -7.61 12.36
N SER A 265 -13.71 -7.52 11.11
CA SER A 265 -14.51 -7.03 9.98
C SER A 265 -15.21 -8.16 9.22
N SER A 266 -16.54 -8.07 9.11
CA SER A 266 -17.35 -8.96 8.27
C SER A 266 -17.00 -8.81 6.78
N THR A 267 -16.74 -7.58 6.32
CA THR A 267 -16.28 -7.29 4.95
C THR A 267 -14.97 -8.00 4.64
N ALA A 268 -13.98 -7.88 5.54
CA ALA A 268 -12.67 -8.49 5.34
C ALA A 268 -12.74 -10.01 5.38
N MET A 269 -13.42 -10.58 6.37
CA MET A 269 -13.55 -12.03 6.50
C MET A 269 -14.40 -12.67 5.40
N THR A 270 -15.35 -11.94 4.80
CA THR A 270 -16.07 -12.40 3.59
C THR A 270 -15.12 -12.53 2.40
N ALA A 271 -14.26 -11.54 2.16
CA ALA A 271 -13.26 -11.59 1.09
C ALA A 271 -12.20 -12.67 1.33
N VAL A 272 -11.74 -12.84 2.57
CA VAL A 272 -10.81 -13.92 2.97
C VAL A 272 -11.44 -15.30 2.76
N ALA A 273 -12.67 -15.53 3.25
CA ALA A 273 -13.35 -16.81 3.11
C ALA A 273 -13.66 -17.17 1.64
N ALA A 274 -13.92 -16.18 0.79
CA ALA A 274 -14.12 -16.37 -0.65
C ALA A 274 -12.83 -16.75 -1.40
N SER A 275 -11.65 -16.37 -0.92
CA SER A 275 -10.38 -16.65 -1.58
C SER A 275 -9.73 -17.93 -1.07
N SER A 276 -9.45 -18.86 -1.99
CA SER A 276 -8.66 -20.05 -1.69
C SER A 276 -7.22 -19.70 -1.28
N THR A 277 -6.59 -18.72 -1.93
CA THR A 277 -5.26 -18.19 -1.58
C THR A 277 -5.23 -17.65 -0.15
N ALA A 278 -6.24 -16.88 0.25
CA ALA A 278 -6.31 -16.31 1.59
C ALA A 278 -6.57 -17.38 2.66
N MET A 279 -7.50 -18.31 2.41
CA MET A 279 -7.75 -19.42 3.33
C MET A 279 -6.55 -20.35 3.47
N GLN A 280 -5.77 -20.58 2.41
CA GLN A 280 -4.50 -21.33 2.49
C GLN A 280 -3.46 -20.63 3.36
N ALA A 281 -3.30 -19.30 3.23
CA ALA A 281 -2.43 -18.52 4.11
C ALA A 281 -2.91 -18.52 5.57
N VAL A 282 -4.23 -18.48 5.80
CA VAL A 282 -4.84 -18.54 7.13
C VAL A 282 -4.58 -19.87 7.83
N VAL A 283 -4.80 -21.01 7.16
CA VAL A 283 -4.57 -22.34 7.79
C VAL A 283 -3.10 -22.66 8.01
N ALA A 284 -2.19 -21.94 7.35
CA ALA A 284 -0.75 -22.03 7.56
C ALA A 284 -0.22 -21.11 8.69
N SER A 285 -1.08 -20.27 9.31
CA SER A 285 -0.67 -19.32 10.35
C SER A 285 -1.44 -19.48 11.66
N GLN A 286 -0.69 -19.86 12.71
CA GLN A 286 -1.23 -19.95 14.08
C GLN A 286 -1.70 -18.57 14.57
N THR A 287 -1.07 -17.48 14.13
CA THR A 287 -1.49 -16.09 14.43
C THR A 287 -2.86 -15.78 13.83
N ALA A 288 -3.11 -16.20 12.58
CA ALA A 288 -4.40 -16.02 11.93
C ALA A 288 -5.50 -16.88 12.58
N LEU A 289 -5.21 -18.16 12.83
CA LEU A 289 -6.12 -19.05 13.55
C LEU A 289 -6.43 -18.54 14.97
N ALA A 290 -5.44 -18.05 15.72
CA ALA A 290 -5.65 -17.48 17.04
C ALA A 290 -6.55 -16.22 17.02
N ALA A 291 -6.42 -15.35 16.01
CA ALA A 291 -7.30 -14.20 15.86
C ALA A 291 -8.74 -14.60 15.48
N ILE A 292 -8.90 -15.57 14.57
CA ILE A 292 -10.22 -16.10 14.17
C ILE A 292 -10.95 -16.71 15.37
N ARG A 293 -10.25 -17.39 16.30
CA ARG A 293 -10.86 -18.00 17.50
C ARG A 293 -11.58 -16.98 18.38
N GLN A 294 -11.04 -15.77 18.42
CA GLN A 294 -11.49 -14.68 19.27
C GLN A 294 -12.55 -13.80 18.59
N SER A 295 -12.95 -14.11 17.35
CA SER A 295 -13.96 -13.36 16.61
C SER A 295 -15.11 -14.24 16.12
N SER A 296 -16.29 -14.03 16.71
CA SER A 296 -17.55 -14.56 16.21
C SER A 296 -17.86 -14.09 14.78
N THR A 297 -17.41 -12.89 14.39
CA THR A 297 -17.53 -12.36 13.01
C THR A 297 -16.74 -13.21 12.02
N ALA A 298 -15.48 -13.53 12.33
CA ALA A 298 -14.61 -14.34 11.48
C ALA A 298 -15.12 -15.77 11.36
N ILE A 299 -15.51 -16.37 12.49
CA ILE A 299 -16.17 -17.67 12.56
C ILE A 299 -17.42 -17.65 11.67
N SER A 300 -18.32 -16.69 11.82
CA SER A 300 -19.58 -16.63 11.04
C SER A 300 -19.33 -16.50 9.52
N ALA A 301 -18.40 -15.66 9.10
CA ALA A 301 -18.07 -15.47 7.68
C ALA A 301 -17.43 -16.72 7.03
N ILE A 302 -16.57 -17.43 7.76
CA ILE A 302 -16.02 -18.72 7.33
C ILE A 302 -17.15 -19.76 7.18
N ASN A 303 -18.05 -19.82 8.16
CA ASN A 303 -19.16 -20.77 8.15
C ASN A 303 -20.19 -20.54 7.03
N ALA A 304 -20.38 -19.29 6.63
CA ALA A 304 -21.19 -18.93 5.47
C ALA A 304 -20.56 -19.38 4.13
N ASN A 305 -19.29 -19.83 4.11
CA ASN A 305 -18.57 -20.19 2.90
C ASN A 305 -18.11 -21.66 2.90
N ALA A 306 -18.72 -22.47 2.03
CA ALA A 306 -18.37 -23.88 1.89
C ALA A 306 -16.90 -24.10 1.48
N GLN A 307 -16.32 -23.27 0.61
CA GLN A 307 -14.94 -23.39 0.17
C GLN A 307 -13.94 -23.13 1.31
N ALA A 308 -14.24 -22.16 2.18
CA ALA A 308 -13.44 -21.92 3.38
C ALA A 308 -13.45 -23.14 4.32
N LEU A 309 -14.63 -23.72 4.55
CA LEU A 309 -14.79 -24.96 5.34
C LEU A 309 -14.10 -26.17 4.68
N ASP A 310 -14.12 -26.29 3.35
CA ASP A 310 -13.38 -27.32 2.60
C ASP A 310 -11.86 -27.21 2.84
N ILE A 311 -11.28 -26.00 2.75
CA ILE A 311 -9.85 -25.77 2.94
C ILE A 311 -9.44 -25.99 4.41
N LEU A 312 -10.22 -25.49 5.34
CA LEU A 312 -10.04 -25.73 6.78
C LEU A 312 -10.08 -27.23 7.12
N TYR A 313 -11.06 -27.97 6.59
CA TYR A 313 -11.17 -29.42 6.77
C TYR A 313 -10.09 -30.21 5.99
N ALA A 314 -9.51 -29.65 4.93
CA ALA A 314 -8.36 -30.24 4.26
C ALA A 314 -7.11 -30.19 5.14
N ALA A 315 -6.83 -29.04 5.76
CA ALA A 315 -5.71 -28.80 6.68
C ALA A 315 -5.90 -29.37 8.10
N ALA A 316 -7.14 -29.67 8.49
CA ALA A 316 -7.52 -30.29 9.75
C ALA A 316 -6.79 -31.61 10.04
N THR A 317 -6.35 -31.80 11.29
CA THR A 317 -5.87 -33.10 11.79
C THR A 317 -7.04 -34.06 11.91
N LYS A 318 -7.06 -35.08 11.07
CA LYS A 318 -8.12 -36.09 11.03
C LYS A 318 -7.85 -37.20 12.04
N PHE A 319 -8.90 -37.67 12.69
CA PHE A 319 -8.86 -38.79 13.61
C PHE A 319 -9.87 -39.84 13.15
N THR A 320 -9.43 -41.07 12.90
CA THR A 320 -10.28 -42.16 12.42
C THR A 320 -10.44 -43.20 13.53
N TYR A 321 -11.68 -43.61 13.82
CA TYR A 321 -12.02 -44.58 14.86
C TYR A 321 -12.76 -45.80 14.29
N SER A 322 -12.67 -46.94 14.99
CA SER A 322 -13.35 -48.20 14.65
C SER A 322 -13.73 -49.00 15.92
N GLY A 323 -14.95 -49.53 15.99
CA GLY A 323 -15.49 -50.22 17.18
C GLY A 323 -16.87 -50.87 16.97
N GLY A 324 -17.39 -51.61 17.96
CA GLY A 324 -18.53 -52.53 17.72
C GLY A 324 -19.40 -52.99 18.91
N SER A 325 -19.56 -52.21 19.98
CA SER A 325 -20.50 -52.47 21.09
C SER A 325 -20.79 -51.15 21.85
N TRP A 326 -21.59 -51.18 22.93
CA TRP A 326 -21.64 -50.05 23.89
C TRP A 326 -20.34 -49.98 24.72
N SER A 327 -19.20 -49.79 24.05
CA SER A 327 -17.95 -49.44 24.70
C SER A 327 -18.05 -48.00 25.20
N THR A 328 -18.30 -47.84 26.50
CA THR A 328 -18.20 -46.56 27.22
C THR A 328 -16.73 -46.16 27.37
N ASN A 329 -16.05 -45.97 26.25
CA ASN A 329 -14.66 -45.58 26.18
C ASN A 329 -14.60 -44.22 25.47
N PRO A 330 -14.76 -43.10 26.20
CA PRO A 330 -14.66 -41.78 25.61
C PRO A 330 -13.22 -41.62 25.09
N ALA A 331 -13.06 -41.60 23.77
CA ALA A 331 -11.81 -41.19 23.16
C ALA A 331 -11.61 -39.70 23.47
N THR A 332 -10.89 -39.43 24.55
CA THR A 332 -10.56 -38.07 25.01
C THR A 332 -9.71 -37.39 23.94
N LEU A 333 -10.36 -36.68 23.02
CA LEU A 333 -9.70 -35.63 22.28
C LEU A 333 -9.28 -34.59 23.31
N VAL A 334 -7.98 -34.58 23.64
CA VAL A 334 -7.31 -33.42 24.22
C VAL A 334 -7.29 -32.38 23.12
N THR A 335 -8.36 -31.57 23.07
CA THR A 335 -8.67 -30.74 21.91
C THR A 335 -7.58 -29.72 21.65
N GLY A 336 -6.95 -29.80 20.48
CA GLY A 336 -6.46 -28.59 19.81
C GLY A 336 -7.60 -27.57 19.74
N ASN A 337 -7.28 -26.29 19.87
CA ASN A 337 -8.21 -25.23 20.28
C ASN A 337 -9.32 -24.84 19.25
N PHE A 338 -9.70 -25.75 18.35
CA PHE A 338 -10.72 -25.61 17.31
C PHE A 338 -11.28 -26.96 16.85
N LEU A 339 -12.58 -26.98 16.51
CA LEU A 339 -13.23 -28.18 15.98
C LEU A 339 -13.80 -27.97 14.57
N LEU A 340 -13.59 -28.97 13.70
CA LEU A 340 -14.14 -29.06 12.34
C LEU A 340 -14.73 -30.45 12.12
N VAL A 341 -16.01 -30.58 12.41
CA VAL A 341 -16.78 -31.80 12.13
C VAL A 341 -17.43 -31.64 10.77
N ARG A 342 -17.16 -32.55 9.84
CA ARG A 342 -17.72 -32.48 8.49
C ARG A 342 -18.35 -33.78 8.03
N ILE A 343 -19.64 -33.89 8.30
CA ILE A 343 -20.47 -34.98 7.82
C ILE A 343 -20.80 -34.75 6.34
N ARG A 344 -20.36 -35.66 5.46
CA ARG A 344 -20.68 -35.66 4.01
C ARG A 344 -21.43 -36.94 3.65
N GLN A 345 -22.76 -36.84 3.50
CA GLN A 345 -23.55 -37.94 2.95
C GLN A 345 -23.42 -37.96 1.42
N THR A 346 -22.51 -38.77 0.89
CA THR A 346 -22.47 -39.09 -0.56
C THR A 346 -23.58 -40.07 -0.90
N ALA A 347 -24.25 -39.84 -2.03
CA ALA A 347 -25.57 -40.44 -2.30
C ALA A 347 -25.55 -41.96 -2.51
N ASN A 348 -26.55 -42.62 -1.95
CA ASN A 348 -27.12 -43.85 -2.50
C ASN A 348 -28.65 -43.68 -2.54
N GLN A 349 -29.22 -43.63 -3.75
CA GLN A 349 -30.66 -43.40 -3.99
C GLN A 349 -31.45 -44.71 -4.17
N ALA A 350 -30.84 -45.87 -3.95
CA ALA A 350 -31.48 -47.17 -4.13
C ALA A 350 -31.61 -47.96 -2.81
N GLY A 351 -32.86 -48.21 -2.40
CA GLY A 351 -33.21 -49.42 -1.64
C GLY A 351 -32.97 -49.44 -0.13
N TRP A 352 -33.46 -48.44 0.62
CA TRP A 352 -33.70 -48.58 2.07
C TRP A 352 -35.15 -48.23 2.40
N GLY A 353 -35.95 -49.26 2.64
CA GLY A 353 -37.36 -49.14 3.03
C GLY A 353 -37.54 -48.74 4.49
N ASP A 354 -38.77 -48.35 4.82
CA ASP A 354 -39.13 -47.91 6.17
C ASP A 354 -39.07 -49.05 7.20
N GLY A 355 -38.72 -48.72 8.45
CA GLY A 355 -38.90 -49.60 9.60
C GLY A 355 -37.78 -50.60 9.94
N THR A 356 -36.76 -50.15 10.67
CA THR A 356 -36.45 -50.67 12.04
C THR A 356 -35.44 -49.74 12.71
N THR A 357 -35.90 -48.92 13.66
CA THR A 357 -35.05 -47.92 14.34
C THR A 357 -34.24 -48.48 15.49
N ASN A 358 -32.91 -48.58 15.33
CA ASN A 358 -31.95 -48.52 16.45
C ASN A 358 -30.52 -48.19 15.97
N GLY A 359 -29.84 -47.23 16.61
CA GLY A 359 -28.37 -47.26 16.74
C GLY A 359 -27.46 -46.47 15.78
N GLN A 360 -27.73 -45.18 15.46
CA GLN A 360 -26.80 -44.36 14.63
C GLN A 360 -26.70 -42.90 15.10
N TYR A 361 -25.59 -42.50 15.74
CA TYR A 361 -25.42 -41.19 16.40
C TYR A 361 -23.96 -40.67 16.37
N ILE A 362 -23.80 -39.33 16.40
CA ILE A 362 -22.53 -38.62 16.66
C ILE A 362 -22.82 -37.41 17.55
N ARG A 363 -22.37 -37.40 18.82
CA ARG A 363 -22.65 -36.32 19.79
C ARG A 363 -21.38 -35.51 20.11
N ILE A 364 -21.49 -34.17 20.15
CA ILE A 364 -20.32 -33.25 20.14
C ILE A 364 -20.68 -31.88 20.81
N GLY A 365 -20.93 -31.81 22.13
CA GLY A 365 -21.67 -30.72 22.80
C GLY A 365 -21.30 -29.23 22.51
N GLY A 366 -22.26 -28.31 22.72
CA GLY A 366 -22.11 -26.85 22.53
C GLY A 366 -23.38 -26.06 22.91
N SER A 367 -23.67 -24.91 22.27
CA SER A 367 -25.08 -24.51 22.09
C SER A 367 -25.73 -25.57 21.18
N SER A 368 -26.71 -26.29 21.70
CA SER A 368 -26.51 -27.74 21.90
C SER A 368 -26.45 -28.61 20.63
N TRP A 369 -25.30 -29.28 20.46
CA TRP A 369 -25.24 -30.51 19.66
C TRP A 369 -25.81 -31.69 20.46
N THR A 370 -26.85 -32.33 19.91
CA THR A 370 -27.38 -33.59 20.42
C THR A 370 -27.60 -34.54 19.24
N ALA A 371 -26.92 -35.69 19.26
CA ALA A 371 -27.43 -36.89 18.62
C ALA A 371 -27.92 -37.81 19.74
N THR A 372 -29.16 -38.27 19.61
CA THR A 372 -29.99 -38.77 20.71
C THR A 372 -30.01 -40.31 20.70
N ASN A 373 -31.14 -40.97 20.95
CA ASN A 373 -31.39 -42.25 20.27
C ASN A 373 -32.86 -42.40 19.82
N GLY A 374 -33.32 -43.63 19.53
CA GLY A 374 -34.63 -43.90 18.91
C GLY A 374 -35.85 -43.53 19.77
N GLN A 375 -35.67 -43.07 21.01
CA GLN A 375 -36.72 -42.54 21.87
C GLN A 375 -36.40 -41.06 22.15
N SER A 376 -37.20 -40.17 21.55
CA SER A 376 -36.84 -38.76 21.26
C SER A 376 -35.57 -38.64 20.40
N THR A 377 -35.71 -38.78 19.07
CA THR A 377 -34.62 -38.68 18.07
C THR A 377 -34.92 -39.52 16.81
N ASN A 378 -33.90 -39.91 16.04
CA ASN A 378 -34.09 -40.52 14.71
C ASN A 378 -32.97 -40.18 13.69
N ASN A 379 -33.35 -40.00 12.43
CA ASN A 379 -32.48 -39.81 11.27
C ASN A 379 -31.56 -38.57 11.38
N LEU A 380 -30.38 -38.61 10.75
CA LEU A 380 -29.32 -37.61 10.96
C LEU A 380 -29.63 -36.21 10.40
N ILE A 381 -30.32 -36.09 9.25
CA ILE A 381 -30.77 -34.79 8.72
C ILE A 381 -32.27 -34.79 8.40
N ASN A 382 -32.79 -35.82 7.72
CA ASN A 382 -34.17 -35.84 7.25
C ASN A 382 -35.13 -36.52 8.25
N ARG A 383 -35.55 -35.80 9.30
CA ARG A 383 -36.77 -36.08 10.06
C ARG A 383 -37.53 -34.78 10.32
N THR A 384 -38.79 -34.74 9.92
CA THR A 384 -39.49 -33.53 9.42
C THR A 384 -40.26 -32.72 10.47
N THR A 385 -39.87 -32.76 11.75
CA THR A 385 -40.66 -32.18 12.85
C THR A 385 -39.86 -31.40 13.91
N LEU A 386 -38.58 -31.08 13.66
CA LEU A 386 -37.78 -30.20 14.53
C LEU A 386 -37.26 -28.99 13.73
N PRO A 387 -37.07 -27.81 14.36
CA PRO A 387 -36.47 -26.67 13.71
C PRO A 387 -35.01 -27.00 13.34
N HIS A 388 -34.73 -27.13 12.04
CA HIS A 388 -33.45 -27.59 11.53
C HIS A 388 -32.35 -26.54 11.74
N VAL A 389 -31.51 -26.74 12.76
CA VAL A 389 -30.26 -25.99 12.95
C VAL A 389 -29.14 -26.71 12.20
N TYR A 390 -28.88 -26.29 10.95
CA TYR A 390 -27.72 -26.73 10.18
C TYR A 390 -26.46 -26.06 10.73
N ASP A 391 -25.64 -26.80 11.49
CA ASP A 391 -24.45 -26.21 12.10
C ASP A 391 -23.26 -26.09 11.14
N ASN A 392 -23.24 -25.00 10.38
CA ASN A 392 -21.98 -24.33 10.10
C ASN A 392 -21.77 -23.27 11.21
N ALA A 393 -21.09 -23.61 12.31
CA ALA A 393 -20.72 -22.63 13.34
C ALA A 393 -19.31 -22.80 13.95
N LEU A 394 -18.33 -23.35 13.18
CA LEU A 394 -16.89 -23.49 13.47
C LEU A 394 -16.54 -23.24 14.94
N ARG A 395 -16.81 -24.25 15.77
CA ARG A 395 -17.00 -24.04 17.20
C ARG A 395 -15.65 -23.72 17.88
N PRO A 396 -15.51 -22.60 18.61
CA PRO A 396 -14.38 -22.38 19.49
C PRO A 396 -14.55 -23.25 20.73
N VAL A 397 -13.91 -24.42 20.74
CA VAL A 397 -14.00 -25.41 21.82
C VAL A 397 -12.88 -25.15 22.83
N ASN A 398 -13.15 -24.26 23.79
CA ASN A 398 -12.19 -23.91 24.83
C ASN A 398 -12.12 -25.01 25.89
N ASN A 399 -11.00 -25.74 25.93
CA ASN A 399 -10.59 -26.64 27.02
C ASN A 399 -11.68 -27.65 27.44
N THR A 400 -12.44 -28.18 26.47
CA THR A 400 -13.65 -28.99 26.71
C THR A 400 -13.51 -30.37 26.08
N THR A 401 -13.52 -31.42 26.90
CA THR A 401 -13.43 -32.80 26.43
C THR A 401 -14.62 -33.17 25.55
N ILE A 402 -14.37 -33.36 24.25
CA ILE A 402 -15.38 -33.85 23.32
C ILE A 402 -15.53 -35.36 23.52
N GLN A 403 -16.66 -35.77 24.09
CA GLN A 403 -17.09 -37.16 24.09
C GLN A 403 -18.04 -37.42 22.92
N TYR A 404 -17.62 -38.25 21.98
CA TYR A 404 -18.48 -38.78 20.92
C TYR A 404 -18.78 -40.26 21.17
N TYR A 405 -19.93 -40.71 20.64
CA TYR A 405 -20.44 -42.06 20.83
C TYR A 405 -20.93 -42.59 19.50
N LEU A 406 -20.10 -43.38 18.84
CA LEU A 406 -20.52 -44.17 17.68
C LEU A 406 -21.16 -45.46 18.20
N HIS A 407 -22.49 -45.51 18.25
CA HIS A 407 -23.12 -46.82 18.19
C HIS A 407 -22.73 -47.44 16.84
N ASN A 408 -22.63 -48.76 16.72
CA ASN A 408 -22.18 -49.35 15.46
C ASN A 408 -23.26 -49.08 14.38
N SER A 409 -23.18 -47.96 13.60
CA SER A 409 -21.99 -47.30 12.95
C SER A 409 -21.82 -45.72 12.86
N TYR A 410 -20.58 -45.14 13.02
CA TYR A 410 -19.91 -44.12 12.11
C TYR A 410 -19.60 -42.59 12.50
N GLU A 411 -18.34 -42.04 12.49
CA GLU A 411 -17.95 -40.60 12.17
C GLU A 411 -16.75 -39.87 12.94
N ILE A 412 -16.52 -38.52 12.71
CA ILE A 412 -15.70 -37.43 13.44
C ILE A 412 -14.27 -36.87 12.96
N ALA A 413 -13.85 -35.59 13.32
CA ALA A 413 -12.53 -34.88 13.04
C ALA A 413 -12.22 -33.52 13.84
N TYR A 414 -11.00 -32.88 13.78
CA TYR A 414 -10.60 -31.58 14.49
C TYR A 414 -9.40 -30.70 13.90
N LEU A 415 -9.01 -29.53 14.49
CA LEU A 415 -7.89 -28.59 14.05
C LEU A 415 -6.85 -28.23 15.16
N ALA A 416 -5.59 -27.92 14.81
CA ALA A 416 -4.50 -27.53 15.75
C ALA A 416 -4.03 -26.06 15.60
N ALA A 417 -3.49 -25.47 16.68
CA ALA A 417 -2.99 -24.10 16.76
C ALA A 417 -1.77 -24.01 17.70
#